data_AF-A0A819S1A4-F1
#
_entry.id   AF-A0A819S1A4-F1
#
_cell.length_a   1.000
_cell.length_b   1.000
_cell.length_c   1.000
_cell.angle_alpha   90.00
_cell.angle_beta   90.00
_cell.angle_gamma   90.00
#
_symmetry.space_group_name_H-M   'P 1'
#
loop_
_entity.id
_entity.type
_entity.pdbx_description
1 polymer ?
#
loop_
_entity_poly.entity_id
_entity_poly.type
_entity_poly.pdbx_seq_one_letter_code
_entity_poly.pdbx_strand_id
1 'polypeptide(L)'
;FHVPIPIARRATGRRNSLTTLSASILTIMAKITVLSNAFLIAITSEYIPRQVYYWTIGNYSLNGFLNHTLTPFHSNDFPSIINRTLLECQFIESRLIDLSKESIFFIPFAQSYHLSYFDCNSTLADEIRSQIDFSTCYYKDYRLDHARNYGRSYMFYYVMVARLAFVIIFEHFVYSILFLVRNLISRVPRDVRAQLERCRYLVQQMYWGAELYAQNPNLIKKDENRVRLDEEHHEYNRQSTLPSLMTTPNELNFNACVSSEL
;
A
#
# COMPACT_ATOMS: atom_id res chain seq x y z
N PHE A 1 6.06 12.85 -51.32
CA PHE A 1 5.55 11.73 -50.51
C PHE A 1 6.62 11.34 -49.48
N HIS A 2 6.52 11.84 -48.25
CA HIS A 2 7.39 11.41 -47.16
C HIS A 2 6.80 10.14 -46.56
N VAL A 3 7.44 8.98 -46.82
CA VAL A 3 7.07 7.74 -46.15
C VAL A 3 7.66 7.82 -44.74
N PRO A 4 6.85 7.72 -43.66
CA PRO A 4 7.37 7.72 -42.31
C PRO A 4 8.22 6.47 -42.09
N ILE A 5 9.48 6.66 -41.69
CA ILE A 5 10.41 5.59 -41.40
C ILE A 5 9.97 4.93 -40.07
N PRO A 6 9.69 3.61 -40.04
CA PRO A 6 9.31 2.95 -38.80
C PRO A 6 10.50 2.92 -37.82
N ILE A 7 10.27 3.43 -36.61
CA ILE A 7 11.29 3.66 -35.55
C ILE A 7 11.81 2.34 -34.96
N ALA A 8 11.07 1.23 -35.10
CA ALA A 8 11.47 -0.05 -34.56
C ALA A 8 11.16 -1.21 -35.53
N ARG A 9 12.07 -2.19 -35.57
CA ARG A 9 11.84 -3.48 -36.24
C ARG A 9 10.93 -4.37 -35.40
N ARG A 10 10.30 -5.35 -36.03
CA ARG A 10 9.45 -6.34 -35.34
C ARG A 10 10.28 -7.08 -34.28
N ALA A 11 9.83 -7.01 -33.03
CA ALA A 11 10.47 -7.74 -31.95
C ALA A 11 10.41 -9.25 -32.21
N THR A 12 11.51 -9.96 -31.95
CA THR A 12 11.54 -11.42 -31.98
C THR A 12 10.79 -11.96 -30.76
N GLY A 13 10.01 -13.03 -30.96
CA GLY A 13 9.31 -13.68 -29.86
C GLY A 13 10.32 -14.31 -28.89
N ARG A 14 10.50 -13.70 -27.72
CA ARG A 14 11.32 -14.23 -26.63
C ARG A 14 10.44 -14.44 -25.41
N ARG A 15 10.46 -15.66 -24.86
CA ARG A 15 9.68 -16.01 -23.66
C ARG A 15 10.14 -15.16 -22.48
N ASN A 16 9.18 -14.50 -21.84
CA ASN A 16 9.41 -13.30 -21.05
C ASN A 16 9.67 -13.67 -19.57
N SER A 17 10.90 -14.04 -19.21
CA SER A 17 11.27 -14.19 -17.79
C SER A 17 11.28 -12.84 -17.04
N LEU A 18 11.45 -11.72 -17.76
CA LEU A 18 11.49 -10.35 -17.20
C LEU A 18 10.20 -9.93 -16.47
N THR A 19 9.06 -10.53 -16.80
CA THR A 19 7.77 -10.24 -16.16
C THR A 19 7.78 -10.59 -14.66
N THR A 20 8.65 -11.50 -14.24
CA THR A 20 8.81 -11.90 -12.83
C THR A 20 9.60 -10.88 -12.01
N LEU A 21 10.59 -10.20 -12.62
CA LEU A 21 11.42 -9.23 -11.92
C LEU A 21 10.64 -7.94 -11.61
N SER A 22 9.92 -7.39 -12.59
CA SER A 22 9.10 -6.18 -12.40
C SER A 22 8.01 -6.41 -11.36
N ALA A 23 7.38 -7.59 -11.38
CA ALA A 23 6.42 -8.00 -10.36
C ALA A 23 7.07 -8.06 -8.96
N SER A 24 8.28 -8.61 -8.85
CA SER A 24 9.01 -8.70 -7.58
C SER A 24 9.34 -7.31 -7.02
N ILE A 25 9.83 -6.41 -7.86
CA ILE A 25 10.13 -5.03 -7.45
C ILE A 25 8.86 -4.31 -6.97
N LEU A 26 7.75 -4.43 -7.69
CA LEU A 26 6.49 -3.82 -7.30
C LEU A 26 6.02 -4.31 -5.93
N THR A 27 6.22 -5.59 -5.62
CA THR A 27 5.88 -6.12 -4.30
C THR A 27 6.75 -5.56 -3.18
N ILE A 28 8.05 -5.37 -3.42
CA ILE A 28 8.97 -4.78 -2.45
C ILE A 28 8.59 -3.32 -2.21
N MET A 29 8.35 -2.56 -3.28
CA MET A 29 7.93 -1.17 -3.20
C MET A 29 6.63 -1.03 -2.41
N ALA A 30 5.64 -1.89 -2.67
CA ALA A 30 4.39 -1.89 -1.92
C ALA A 30 4.60 -2.10 -0.41
N LYS A 31 5.50 -3.01 0.00
CA LYS A 31 5.83 -3.22 1.42
C LYS A 31 6.48 -2.00 2.04
N ILE A 32 7.46 -1.40 1.34
CA ILE A 32 8.14 -0.20 1.82
C ILE A 32 7.17 0.97 1.96
N THR A 33 6.26 1.15 0.98
CA THR A 33 5.24 2.21 1.02
C THR A 33 4.31 2.06 2.22
N VAL A 34 3.87 0.85 2.55
CA VAL A 34 3.03 0.61 3.73
C VAL A 34 3.79 0.99 5.01
N LEU A 35 5.05 0.56 5.11
CA LEU A 35 5.89 0.85 6.27
C LEU A 35 6.15 2.36 6.40
N SER A 36 6.53 3.05 5.33
CA SER A 36 6.80 4.49 5.34
C SER A 36 5.56 5.30 5.72
N ASN A 37 4.38 4.91 5.24
CA ASN A 37 3.12 5.57 5.58
C ASN A 37 2.77 5.37 7.06
N ALA A 38 3.01 4.18 7.61
CA ALA A 38 2.82 3.91 9.03
C ALA A 38 3.74 4.79 9.90
N PHE A 39 5.02 4.90 9.54
CA PHE A 39 5.98 5.76 10.22
C PHE A 39 5.62 7.24 10.11
N LEU A 40 5.18 7.69 8.93
CA LEU A 40 4.74 9.07 8.71
C LEU A 40 3.61 9.39 9.68
N ILE A 41 2.57 8.57 9.72
CA ILE A 41 1.45 8.77 10.66
C ILE A 41 1.93 8.73 12.12
N ALA A 42 2.82 7.81 12.48
CA ALA A 42 3.27 7.66 13.87
C ALA A 42 4.09 8.85 14.39
N ILE A 43 4.99 9.38 13.55
CA ILE A 43 5.96 10.40 13.96
C ILE A 43 5.40 11.81 13.81
N THR A 44 4.77 12.11 12.67
CA THR A 44 4.33 13.48 12.35
C THR A 44 2.97 13.82 12.96
N SER A 45 2.17 12.81 13.31
CA SER A 45 0.84 13.04 13.89
C SER A 45 0.90 13.31 15.39
N GLU A 46 0.05 14.25 15.83
CA GLU A 46 -0.26 14.46 17.25
C GLU A 46 -1.31 13.48 17.78
N TYR A 47 -1.82 12.57 16.95
CA TYR A 47 -2.85 11.62 17.37
C TYR A 47 -2.38 10.73 18.52
N ILE A 48 -1.19 10.13 18.39
CA ILE A 48 -0.66 9.18 19.36
C ILE A 48 -0.46 9.82 20.75
N PRO A 49 0.24 10.95 20.91
CA PRO A 49 0.39 11.57 22.23
C PRO A 49 -0.94 12.01 22.84
N ARG A 50 -1.89 12.51 22.03
CA ARG A 50 -3.25 12.87 22.52
C ARG A 50 -3.99 11.65 23.04
N GLN A 51 -3.94 10.53 22.32
CA GLN A 51 -4.54 9.27 22.76
C GLN A 51 -3.86 8.74 24.03
N VAL A 52 -2.52 8.72 24.08
CA VAL A 52 -1.80 8.29 25.29
C VAL A 52 -2.20 9.12 26.51
N TYR A 53 -2.29 10.45 26.37
CA TYR A 53 -2.76 11.31 27.46
C TYR A 53 -4.20 10.99 27.86
N TYR A 54 -5.10 10.88 26.90
CA TYR A 54 -6.52 10.58 27.12
C TYR A 54 -6.74 9.31 27.95
N TRP A 55 -5.98 8.25 27.65
CA TRP A 55 -6.10 6.95 28.32
C TRP A 55 -5.34 6.85 29.65
N THR A 56 -4.24 7.58 29.83
CA THR A 56 -3.38 7.42 31.02
C THR A 56 -3.61 8.46 32.10
N ILE A 57 -3.79 9.75 31.75
CA ILE A 57 -3.86 10.86 32.71
C ILE A 57 -5.17 11.62 32.61
N GLY A 58 -5.64 11.82 31.37
CA GLY A 58 -6.74 12.73 31.04
C GLY A 58 -8.11 12.27 31.50
N ASN A 59 -8.23 11.09 32.14
CA ASN A 59 -9.51 10.51 32.59
C ASN A 59 -10.59 10.61 31.49
N TYR A 60 -10.27 10.17 30.27
CA TYR A 60 -11.16 10.27 29.11
C TYR A 60 -11.52 11.71 28.68
N SER A 61 -10.69 12.69 29.03
CA SER A 61 -10.77 14.08 28.60
C SER A 61 -9.41 14.54 28.08
N LEU A 62 -9.44 15.52 27.17
CA LEU A 62 -8.23 16.17 26.64
C LEU A 62 -7.94 17.51 27.32
N ASN A 63 -8.72 17.86 28.34
CA ASN A 63 -8.54 19.10 29.09
C ASN A 63 -7.19 19.08 29.81
N GLY A 64 -6.40 20.13 29.65
CA GLY A 64 -5.06 20.20 30.24
C GLY A 64 -3.97 19.46 29.47
N PHE A 65 -4.28 18.84 28.31
CA PHE A 65 -3.27 18.21 27.45
C PHE A 65 -2.16 19.19 27.08
N LEU A 66 -2.51 20.40 26.65
CA LEU A 66 -1.53 21.41 26.26
C LEU A 66 -0.57 21.73 27.40
N ASN A 67 -1.10 21.99 28.59
CA ASN A 67 -0.30 22.30 29.78
C ASN A 67 0.61 21.12 30.20
N HIS A 68 0.15 19.88 29.99
CA HIS A 68 0.95 18.68 30.24
C HIS A 68 2.04 18.44 29.19
N THR A 69 1.83 18.85 27.94
CA THR A 69 2.82 18.69 26.85
C THR A 69 3.87 19.80 26.79
N LEU A 70 3.63 20.91 27.45
CA LEU A 70 4.55 22.04 27.48
C LEU A 70 5.54 21.87 28.63
N THR A 71 6.83 21.91 28.32
CA THR A 71 7.91 21.91 29.31
C THR A 71 8.40 23.35 29.53
N PRO A 72 8.50 23.84 30.77
CA PRO A 72 9.12 25.13 31.07
C PRO A 72 10.65 25.06 30.86
N PHE A 73 11.23 26.16 30.38
CA PHE A 73 12.65 26.35 30.15
C PHE A 73 13.06 27.73 30.67
N HIS A 74 14.00 27.78 31.60
CA HIS A 74 14.49 29.04 32.14
C HIS A 74 15.50 29.70 31.19
N SER A 75 15.31 30.99 30.91
CA SER A 75 16.18 31.75 30.00
C SER A 75 17.61 31.93 30.52
N ASN A 76 17.85 31.68 31.81
CA ASN A 76 19.18 31.71 32.40
C ASN A 76 20.02 30.46 32.08
N ASP A 77 19.40 29.38 31.61
CA ASP A 77 20.07 28.12 31.30
C ASP A 77 20.61 28.05 29.87
N PHE A 78 20.41 29.10 29.07
CA PHE A 78 20.99 29.17 27.75
C PHE A 78 22.53 29.22 27.83
N PRO A 79 23.25 28.45 27.01
CA PRO A 79 24.70 28.52 26.96
C PRO A 79 25.13 29.93 26.54
N SER A 80 26.11 30.49 27.25
CA SER A 80 26.60 31.88 27.14
C SER A 80 27.14 32.28 25.75
N ILE A 81 27.22 31.34 24.82
CA ILE A 81 27.62 31.55 23.42
C ILE A 81 26.51 32.22 22.60
N ILE A 82 25.25 32.13 23.03
CA ILE A 82 24.13 32.76 22.34
C ILE A 82 23.80 34.07 23.06
N ASN A 83 23.98 35.21 22.38
CA ASN A 83 23.65 36.52 22.91
C ASN A 83 22.15 36.58 23.27
N ARG A 84 21.84 36.88 24.55
CA ARG A 84 20.47 36.95 25.11
C ARG A 84 19.51 37.85 24.31
N THR A 85 20.03 38.82 23.56
CA THR A 85 19.25 39.77 22.76
C THR A 85 18.69 39.17 21.47
N LEU A 86 19.15 37.98 21.04
CA LEU A 86 18.77 37.33 19.78
C LEU A 86 17.83 36.14 19.95
N LEU A 87 17.41 35.82 21.19
CA LEU A 87 16.43 34.78 21.44
C LEU A 87 15.01 35.33 21.39
N GLU A 88 14.45 35.34 20.19
CA GLU A 88 13.01 35.15 20.04
C GLU A 88 12.68 33.78 20.64
N CYS A 89 11.76 33.71 21.62
CA CYS A 89 11.15 32.43 21.99
C CYS A 89 10.28 31.99 20.81
N GLN A 90 10.91 31.34 19.83
CA GLN A 90 10.27 30.77 18.67
C GLN A 90 9.41 29.59 19.15
N PHE A 91 8.13 29.86 19.39
CA PHE A 91 7.13 28.83 19.62
C PHE A 91 7.10 27.90 18.40
N ILE A 92 7.61 26.67 18.56
CA ILE A 92 7.36 25.60 17.60
C ILE A 92 5.99 25.00 17.93
N GLU A 93 5.03 25.33 17.06
CA GLU A 93 3.71 24.71 16.89
C GLU A 93 2.55 25.26 17.76
N SER A 94 1.97 26.39 17.35
CA SER A 94 0.66 26.86 17.82
C SER A 94 -0.49 26.31 16.96
N ARG A 95 -1.13 25.21 17.36
CA ARG A 95 -2.51 24.92 16.93
C ARG A 95 -3.48 25.53 17.95
N LEU A 96 -3.92 26.77 17.70
CA LEU A 96 -5.17 27.26 18.26
C LEU A 96 -6.28 26.97 17.25
N ILE A 97 -7.21 26.12 17.64
CA ILE A 97 -8.42 25.80 16.89
C ILE A 97 -9.40 26.96 17.15
N ASP A 98 -9.63 27.80 16.17
CA ASP A 98 -10.80 28.70 16.16
C ASP A 98 -11.92 28.02 15.37
N LEU A 99 -12.92 27.53 16.09
CA LEU A 99 -14.13 26.91 15.55
C LEU A 99 -15.10 28.00 15.09
N SER A 100 -14.79 28.70 14.01
CA SER A 100 -15.83 29.35 13.22
C SER A 100 -15.36 29.53 11.77
N LYS A 101 -16.17 29.03 10.83
CA LYS A 101 -16.10 29.24 9.37
C LYS A 101 -15.12 28.33 8.61
N GLU A 102 -15.61 27.17 8.18
CA GLU A 102 -16.10 26.91 6.81
C GLU A 102 -16.10 25.42 6.48
N SER A 103 -17.08 25.02 5.68
CA SER A 103 -17.43 23.66 5.31
C SER A 103 -17.04 23.34 3.86
N ILE A 104 -16.64 22.08 3.63
CA ILE A 104 -16.70 21.28 2.37
C ILE A 104 -15.37 21.04 1.60
N PHE A 105 -14.79 19.85 1.82
CA PHE A 105 -14.52 18.75 0.85
C PHE A 105 -13.76 19.00 -0.49
N PHE A 106 -12.45 18.63 -0.57
CA PHE A 106 -11.81 17.68 -1.54
C PHE A 106 -10.25 17.84 -1.63
N ILE A 107 -9.53 16.83 -1.09
CA ILE A 107 -8.15 16.27 -1.34
C ILE A 107 -6.85 17.14 -1.21
N PRO A 108 -5.64 16.53 -1.00
CA PRO A 108 -4.95 16.41 0.29
C PRO A 108 -3.49 16.95 0.26
N PHE A 109 -2.74 16.86 1.37
CA PHE A 109 -1.30 17.18 1.49
C PHE A 109 -0.87 18.67 1.46
N ALA A 110 -1.70 19.58 1.94
CA ALA A 110 -1.19 20.85 2.47
C ALA A 110 -1.60 20.96 3.93
N GLN A 111 -0.69 20.61 4.85
CA GLN A 111 -0.83 21.04 6.22
C GLN A 111 -0.65 22.56 6.19
N SER A 112 -1.73 23.31 6.34
CA SER A 112 -1.68 24.73 6.65
C SER A 112 -1.10 24.86 8.06
N TYR A 113 0.22 24.99 8.15
CA TYR A 113 0.88 25.50 9.34
C TYR A 113 0.57 27.00 9.40
N HIS A 114 -0.48 27.38 10.13
CA HIS A 114 -0.55 28.75 10.62
C HIS A 114 0.59 28.92 11.62
N LEU A 115 1.73 29.44 11.15
CA LEU A 115 2.69 30.08 12.04
C LEU A 115 1.93 31.21 12.73
N SER A 116 1.73 31.15 14.05
CA SER A 116 1.56 32.38 14.80
C SER A 116 2.94 33.06 14.81
N TYR A 117 3.17 33.90 13.81
CA TYR A 117 4.29 34.81 13.79
C TYR A 117 3.95 35.92 14.77
N PHE A 118 4.54 35.86 15.97
CA PHE A 118 4.54 37.03 16.85
C PHE A 118 5.63 37.95 16.31
N ASP A 119 5.20 39.01 15.64
CA ASP A 119 6.07 39.98 14.97
C ASP A 119 6.78 40.83 16.03
N CYS A 120 7.99 40.41 16.42
CA CYS A 120 8.83 41.10 17.42
C CYS A 120 9.35 42.47 16.94
N ASN A 121 9.07 42.86 15.69
CA ASN A 121 9.52 44.12 15.10
C ASN A 121 8.43 45.22 15.10
N SER A 122 7.32 45.00 15.83
CA SER A 122 6.33 46.07 16.07
C SER A 122 6.72 46.89 17.30
N THR A 123 6.49 48.21 17.24
CA THR A 123 6.77 49.17 18.32
C THR A 123 6.07 48.84 19.65
N LEU A 124 5.08 47.94 19.64
CA LEU A 124 4.39 47.41 20.82
C LEU A 124 5.23 46.36 21.57
N ALA A 125 6.14 45.65 20.89
CA ALA A 125 7.02 44.66 21.49
C ALA A 125 8.13 45.30 22.35
N ASP A 126 8.62 46.48 21.98
CA ASP A 126 9.63 47.22 22.72
C ASP A 126 9.09 47.81 24.03
N GLU A 127 7.81 48.22 24.07
CA GLU A 127 7.16 48.75 25.27
C GLU A 127 6.83 47.65 26.30
N ILE A 128 6.54 46.41 25.83
CA ILE A 128 6.30 45.24 26.69
C ILE A 128 7.61 44.63 27.23
N ARG A 129 8.73 44.79 26.52
CA ARG A 129 10.06 44.28 26.92
C ARG A 129 10.60 44.88 28.23
N SER A 130 10.07 46.04 28.63
CA SER A 130 10.44 46.76 29.86
C SER A 130 9.66 46.29 31.10
N GLN A 131 8.55 45.57 30.95
CA GLN A 131 7.63 45.27 32.05
C GLN A 131 7.49 43.78 32.36
N ILE A 132 7.99 42.88 31.52
CA ILE A 132 7.90 41.42 31.72
C ILE A 132 9.27 40.79 31.48
N ASP A 133 9.96 40.45 32.57
CA ASP A 133 11.07 39.50 32.51
C ASP A 133 10.49 38.14 32.09
N PHE A 134 10.70 37.74 30.83
CA PHE A 134 10.45 36.37 30.40
C PHE A 134 11.52 35.44 31.00
N SER A 135 11.38 35.14 32.30
CA SER A 135 12.28 34.24 33.03
C SER A 135 12.15 32.78 32.57
N THR A 136 11.00 32.43 31.97
CA THR A 136 10.62 31.06 31.60
C THR A 136 9.87 31.03 30.27
N CYS A 137 10.40 30.31 29.29
CA CYS A 137 9.73 30.01 28.02
C CYS A 137 9.23 28.55 28.01
N TYR A 138 8.22 28.24 27.21
CA TYR A 138 7.65 26.89 27.14
C TYR A 138 7.92 26.28 25.76
N TYR A 139 8.34 25.01 25.74
CA TYR A 139 8.55 24.26 24.50
C TYR A 139 7.84 22.91 24.58
N LYS A 140 7.42 22.41 23.42
CA LYS A 140 6.74 21.12 23.31
C LYS A 140 7.77 20.00 23.38
N ASP A 141 7.91 19.41 24.56
CA ASP A 141 8.71 18.20 24.79
C ASP A 141 8.19 17.51 26.07
N TYR A 142 8.57 16.25 26.27
CA TYR A 142 8.25 15.48 27.48
C TYR A 142 9.47 15.44 28.40
N ARG A 143 10.00 16.61 28.75
CA ARG A 143 11.16 16.75 29.64
C ARG A 143 10.73 17.22 31.02
N LEU A 144 11.62 17.01 31.97
CA LEU A 144 11.47 17.50 33.33
C LEU A 144 11.93 18.97 33.41
N ASP A 145 11.55 19.63 34.48
CA ASP A 145 11.89 21.04 34.75
C ASP A 145 13.36 21.23 35.17
N HIS A 146 13.81 22.49 35.30
CA HIS A 146 15.16 22.91 35.72
C HIS A 146 15.64 22.19 36.98
N ALA A 147 14.77 22.04 37.99
CA ALA A 147 15.10 21.34 39.24
C ALA A 147 15.54 19.88 39.04
N ARG A 148 15.21 19.27 37.90
CA ARG A 148 15.57 17.89 37.54
C ARG A 148 16.44 17.84 36.28
N ASN A 149 17.23 18.90 36.03
CA ASN A 149 18.23 18.99 34.97
C ASN A 149 17.71 18.70 33.56
N TYR A 150 16.46 19.04 33.25
CA TYR A 150 15.86 18.83 31.92
C TYR A 150 15.95 17.37 31.39
N GLY A 151 15.99 16.39 32.30
CA GLY A 151 16.00 14.97 31.96
C GLY A 151 14.71 14.53 31.26
N ARG A 152 14.72 13.35 30.62
CA ARG A 152 13.52 12.81 29.98
C ARG A 152 12.50 12.34 31.00
N SER A 153 11.25 12.74 30.83
CA SER A 153 10.14 12.25 31.65
C SER A 153 9.76 10.83 31.24
N TYR A 154 9.15 10.06 32.14
CA TYR A 154 8.59 8.74 31.82
C TYR A 154 7.55 8.81 30.68
N MET A 155 6.83 9.93 30.56
CA MET A 155 5.89 10.21 29.47
C MET A 155 6.54 10.15 28.08
N PHE A 156 7.80 10.57 27.97
CA PHE A 156 8.57 10.45 26.72
C PHE A 156 8.63 8.99 26.25
N TYR A 157 8.94 8.07 27.17
CA TYR A 157 9.09 6.65 26.86
C TYR A 157 7.74 6.00 26.53
N TYR A 158 6.66 6.36 27.24
CA TYR A 158 5.31 5.90 26.91
C TYR A 158 4.87 6.30 25.51
N VAL A 159 5.07 7.58 25.13
CA VAL A 159 4.75 8.05 23.78
C VAL A 159 5.61 7.35 22.73
N MET A 160 6.91 7.12 23.01
CA MET A 160 7.79 6.36 22.12
C MET A 160 7.31 4.92 21.90
N VAL A 161 7.01 4.19 22.98
CA VAL A 161 6.52 2.81 22.88
C VAL A 161 5.17 2.76 22.16
N ALA A 162 4.26 3.68 22.45
CA ALA A 162 2.97 3.77 21.77
C ALA A 162 3.12 4.04 20.27
N ARG A 163 4.07 4.89 19.86
CA ARG A 163 4.39 5.14 18.45
C ARG A 163 4.88 3.89 17.74
N LEU A 164 5.78 3.12 18.37
CA LEU A 164 6.27 1.87 17.81
C LEU A 164 5.18 0.80 17.73
N ALA A 165 4.37 0.66 18.78
CA ALA A 165 3.24 -0.28 18.81
C ALA A 165 2.22 0.03 17.71
N PHE A 166 1.92 1.31 17.48
CA PHE A 166 1.03 1.73 16.40
C PHE A 166 1.55 1.31 15.02
N VAL A 167 2.84 1.49 14.75
CA VAL A 167 3.44 1.08 13.47
C VAL A 167 3.27 -0.42 13.26
N ILE A 168 3.58 -1.24 14.27
CA ILE A 168 3.45 -2.69 14.20
C ILE A 168 1.99 -3.11 13.94
N ILE A 169 1.04 -2.55 14.70
CA ILE A 169 -0.38 -2.88 14.56
C ILE A 169 -0.91 -2.48 13.17
N PHE A 170 -0.58 -1.27 12.71
CA PHE A 170 -1.02 -0.76 11.41
C PHE A 170 -0.45 -1.60 10.26
N GLU A 171 0.83 -1.97 10.35
CA GLU A 171 1.48 -2.86 9.39
C GLU A 171 0.73 -4.21 9.30
N HIS A 172 0.49 -4.88 10.43
CA HIS A 172 -0.23 -6.15 10.48
C HIS A 172 -1.68 -6.03 9.98
N PHE A 173 -2.35 -4.93 10.28
CA PHE A 173 -3.71 -4.66 9.81
C PHE A 173 -3.76 -4.56 8.27
N VAL A 174 -2.85 -3.78 7.68
CA VAL A 174 -2.77 -3.63 6.21
C VAL A 174 -2.41 -4.96 5.56
N TYR A 175 -1.45 -5.71 6.09
CA TYR A 175 -1.11 -7.04 5.57
C TYR A 175 -2.28 -8.03 5.68
N SER A 176 -3.06 -7.96 6.76
CA SER A 176 -4.25 -8.80 6.94
C SER A 176 -5.31 -8.49 5.90
N ILE A 177 -5.58 -7.21 5.60
CA ILE A 177 -6.50 -6.82 4.51
C ILE A 177 -5.97 -7.32 3.17
N LEU A 178 -4.67 -7.13 2.88
CA LEU A 178 -4.07 -7.62 1.65
C LEU A 178 -4.15 -9.14 1.52
N PHE A 179 -4.02 -9.87 2.62
CA PHE A 179 -4.20 -11.32 2.68
C PHE A 179 -5.65 -11.72 2.38
N LEU A 180 -6.62 -11.06 3.01
CA LEU A 180 -8.05 -11.29 2.74
C LEU A 180 -8.41 -11.00 1.29
N VAL A 181 -7.96 -9.88 0.73
CA VAL A 181 -8.20 -9.52 -0.68
C VAL A 181 -7.63 -10.58 -1.63
N ARG A 182 -6.43 -11.10 -1.34
CA ARG A 182 -5.82 -12.19 -2.13
C ARG A 182 -6.58 -13.50 -2.01
N ASN A 183 -7.22 -13.77 -0.88
CA ASN A 183 -8.03 -14.97 -0.68
C ASN A 183 -9.42 -14.87 -1.32
N LEU A 184 -10.01 -13.66 -1.33
CA LEU A 184 -11.32 -13.40 -1.94
C LEU A 184 -11.25 -13.43 -3.47
N ILE A 185 -10.19 -12.87 -4.06
CA ILE A 185 -9.96 -12.91 -5.51
C ILE A 185 -9.18 -14.18 -5.82
N SER A 186 -9.89 -15.30 -6.02
CA SER A 186 -9.28 -16.51 -6.55
C SER A 186 -8.58 -16.17 -7.87
N ARG A 187 -7.27 -16.43 -7.94
CA ARG A 187 -6.36 -15.99 -9.02
C ARG A 187 -6.71 -16.50 -10.41
N VAL A 188 -7.74 -17.33 -10.56
CA VAL A 188 -8.15 -17.90 -11.85
C VAL A 188 -9.63 -17.57 -12.07
N PRO A 189 -9.97 -16.75 -13.08
CA PRO A 189 -11.36 -16.53 -13.45
C PRO A 189 -12.02 -17.87 -13.84
N ARG A 190 -13.31 -18.04 -13.52
CA ARG A 190 -14.01 -19.33 -13.62
C ARG A 190 -13.92 -19.96 -15.01
N ASP A 191 -13.99 -19.12 -16.05
CA ASP A 191 -13.96 -19.57 -17.44
C ASP A 191 -12.61 -20.18 -17.82
N VAL A 192 -11.51 -19.59 -17.35
CA VAL A 192 -10.16 -20.11 -17.58
C VAL A 192 -9.93 -21.39 -16.79
N ARG A 193 -10.47 -21.50 -15.57
CA ARG A 193 -10.41 -22.75 -14.79
C ARG A 193 -11.16 -23.88 -15.50
N ALA A 194 -12.37 -23.61 -16.00
CA ALA A 194 -13.15 -24.61 -16.74
C ALA A 194 -12.43 -25.07 -18.02
N GLN A 195 -11.80 -24.15 -18.74
CA GLN A 195 -10.98 -24.46 -19.91
C GLN A 195 -9.75 -25.31 -19.55
N LEU A 196 -9.07 -24.98 -18.45
CA LEU A 196 -7.89 -25.71 -17.99
C LEU A 196 -8.24 -27.13 -17.53
N GLU A 197 -9.34 -27.30 -16.80
CA GLU A 197 -9.85 -28.62 -16.39
C GLU A 197 -10.18 -29.48 -17.62
N ARG A 198 -10.84 -28.90 -18.63
CA ARG A 198 -11.14 -29.59 -19.89
C ARG A 198 -9.87 -30.03 -20.63
N CYS A 199 -8.88 -29.16 -20.72
CA CYS A 199 -7.63 -29.51 -21.37
C CYS A 199 -6.85 -30.59 -20.63
N ARG A 200 -6.78 -30.51 -19.29
CA ARG A 200 -6.10 -31.52 -18.47
C ARG A 200 -6.74 -32.90 -18.64
N TYR A 201 -8.07 -32.96 -18.68
CA TYR A 201 -8.78 -34.20 -18.94
C TYR A 201 -8.44 -34.80 -20.31
N LEU A 202 -8.47 -34.00 -21.39
CA LEU A 202 -8.14 -34.47 -22.73
C LEU A 202 -6.68 -34.94 -22.86
N VAL A 203 -5.74 -34.21 -22.28
CA VAL A 203 -4.31 -34.60 -22.26
C VAL A 203 -4.13 -35.91 -21.49
N GLN A 204 -4.79 -36.06 -20.33
CA GLN A 204 -4.73 -37.29 -19.56
C GLN A 204 -5.30 -38.48 -20.36
N GLN A 205 -6.42 -38.30 -21.06
CA GLN A 205 -6.96 -39.35 -21.93
C GLN A 205 -5.99 -39.75 -23.05
N MET A 206 -5.35 -38.78 -23.71
CA MET A 206 -4.37 -39.02 -24.76
C MET A 206 -3.14 -39.79 -24.23
N TYR A 207 -2.67 -39.46 -23.03
CA TYR A 207 -1.56 -40.15 -22.37
C TYR A 207 -1.87 -41.62 -22.11
N TRP A 208 -3.00 -41.92 -21.45
CA TRP A 208 -3.39 -43.31 -21.17
C TRP A 208 -3.70 -44.10 -22.46
N GLY A 209 -4.28 -43.45 -23.47
CA GLY A 209 -4.48 -44.04 -24.78
C GLY A 209 -3.15 -44.45 -25.42
N ALA A 210 -2.17 -43.55 -25.45
CA ALA A 210 -0.84 -43.82 -25.99
C ALA A 210 -0.15 -45.00 -25.28
N GLU A 211 -0.26 -45.09 -23.96
CA GLU A 211 0.29 -46.21 -23.17
C GLU A 211 -0.37 -47.56 -23.53
N LEU A 212 -1.70 -47.58 -23.66
CA LEU A 212 -2.43 -48.78 -24.08
C LEU A 212 -2.06 -49.24 -25.50
N TYR A 213 -1.87 -48.29 -26.43
CA TYR A 213 -1.41 -48.60 -27.79
C TYR A 213 0.03 -49.14 -27.81
N ALA A 214 0.90 -48.64 -26.93
CA ALA A 214 2.27 -49.16 -26.79
C ALA A 214 2.29 -50.61 -26.27
N GLN A 215 1.38 -50.96 -25.37
CA GLN A 215 1.30 -52.31 -24.81
C GLN A 215 0.62 -53.34 -25.73
N ASN A 216 -0.32 -52.90 -26.58
CA ASN A 216 -1.02 -53.79 -27.51
C ASN A 216 -1.24 -53.13 -28.89
N PRO A 217 -0.33 -53.35 -29.86
CA PRO A 217 -0.39 -52.70 -31.17
C PRO A 217 -1.56 -53.15 -32.06
N ASN A 218 -2.22 -54.27 -31.74
CA ASN A 218 -3.42 -54.70 -32.46
C ASN A 218 -4.65 -53.82 -32.18
N LEU A 219 -4.63 -53.06 -31.07
CA LEU A 219 -5.67 -52.08 -30.76
C LEU A 219 -5.69 -50.94 -31.78
N ILE A 220 -4.53 -50.50 -32.28
CA ILE A 220 -4.43 -49.44 -33.30
C ILE A 220 -5.21 -49.83 -34.56
N LYS A 221 -5.00 -51.05 -35.07
CA LYS A 221 -5.72 -51.56 -36.25
C LYS A 221 -7.22 -51.69 -36.01
N LYS A 222 -7.64 -51.98 -34.77
CA LYS A 222 -9.04 -52.10 -34.41
C LYS A 222 -9.71 -50.73 -34.33
N ASP A 223 -9.04 -49.75 -33.74
CA ASP A 223 -9.54 -48.37 -33.66
C ASP A 223 -9.52 -47.65 -35.01
N GLU A 224 -8.53 -47.89 -35.86
CA GLU A 224 -8.48 -47.37 -37.23
C GLU A 224 -9.66 -47.89 -38.08
N ASN A 225 -10.00 -49.17 -37.94
CA ASN A 225 -11.19 -49.75 -38.56
C ASN A 225 -12.49 -49.18 -37.99
N ARG A 226 -12.54 -48.89 -36.67
CA ARG A 226 -13.70 -48.26 -36.03
C ARG A 226 -13.92 -46.83 -36.54
N VAL A 227 -12.86 -46.00 -36.61
CA VAL A 227 -12.94 -44.62 -37.12
C VAL A 227 -13.38 -44.60 -38.59
N ARG A 228 -12.85 -45.52 -39.41
CA ARG A 228 -13.28 -45.67 -40.82
C ARG A 228 -14.79 -45.95 -40.96
N LEU A 229 -15.34 -46.78 -40.09
CA LEU A 229 -16.77 -47.12 -40.09
C LEU A 229 -17.63 -45.93 -39.63
N ASP A 230 -17.17 -45.18 -38.64
CA ASP A 230 -17.86 -43.98 -38.15
C ASP A 230 -17.86 -42.86 -39.20
N GLU A 231 -16.76 -42.69 -39.96
CA GLU A 231 -16.68 -41.76 -41.11
C GLU A 231 -17.63 -42.15 -42.24
N GLU A 232 -17.71 -43.42 -42.62
CA GLU A 232 -18.68 -43.91 -43.62
C GLU A 232 -20.13 -43.65 -43.17
N HIS A 233 -20.42 -43.79 -41.88
CA HIS A 233 -21.75 -43.52 -41.33
C HIS A 233 -22.09 -42.02 -41.32
N HIS A 234 -21.10 -41.15 -41.06
CA HIS A 234 -21.28 -39.70 -41.15
C HIS A 234 -21.40 -39.19 -42.59
N GLU A 235 -20.67 -39.80 -43.55
CA GLU A 235 -20.79 -39.55 -45.00
C GLU A 235 -22.23 -39.85 -45.47
N TYR A 236 -22.79 -40.98 -45.02
CA TYR A 236 -24.17 -41.39 -45.29
C TYR A 236 -25.22 -40.43 -44.71
N ASN A 237 -25.02 -39.94 -43.48
CA ASN A 237 -25.91 -38.94 -42.88
C ASN A 237 -25.77 -37.54 -43.51
N ARG A 238 -24.59 -37.19 -44.06
CA ARG A 238 -24.38 -35.93 -44.79
C ARG A 238 -25.10 -35.91 -46.14
N GLN A 239 -25.24 -37.06 -46.78
CA GLN A 239 -25.95 -37.21 -48.06
C GLN A 239 -27.48 -37.17 -47.91
N SER A 240 -28.01 -37.21 -46.68
CA SER A 240 -29.45 -37.19 -46.38
C SER A 240 -29.97 -35.85 -45.82
N THR A 241 -29.16 -34.80 -45.69
CA THR A 241 -29.60 -33.46 -45.25
C THR A 241 -28.93 -32.30 -46.02
N LEU A 242 -29.71 -31.51 -46.78
CA LEU A 242 -29.33 -30.17 -47.30
C LEU A 242 -29.56 -29.09 -46.21
N PRO A 243 -28.88 -27.91 -46.26
CA PRO A 243 -28.22 -27.33 -45.10
C PRO A 243 -29.07 -26.31 -44.32
N SER A 244 -28.95 -26.36 -42.99
CA SER A 244 -29.20 -25.19 -42.13
C SER A 244 -28.08 -25.06 -41.10
N LEU A 245 -27.13 -24.19 -41.45
CA LEU A 245 -26.38 -23.29 -40.57
C LEU A 245 -26.03 -23.85 -39.17
N MET A 246 -25.01 -24.69 -39.09
CA MET A 246 -24.21 -24.77 -37.87
C MET A 246 -23.03 -23.82 -38.02
N THR A 247 -23.18 -22.67 -37.36
CA THR A 247 -22.09 -21.83 -36.90
C THR A 247 -20.93 -22.69 -36.43
N THR A 248 -19.77 -22.46 -37.02
CA THR A 248 -18.45 -22.93 -36.60
C THR A 248 -18.33 -22.85 -35.07
N PRO A 249 -18.26 -23.98 -34.32
CA PRO A 249 -17.74 -23.92 -32.98
C PRO A 249 -16.23 -23.79 -33.15
N ASN A 250 -15.76 -22.56 -32.90
CA ASN A 250 -14.38 -22.16 -32.61
C ASN A 250 -13.39 -23.32 -32.68
N GLU A 251 -12.51 -23.28 -33.69
CA GLU A 251 -11.26 -24.03 -33.66
C GLU A 251 -10.71 -23.98 -32.24
N LEU A 252 -10.75 -25.13 -31.56
CA LEU A 252 -10.01 -25.31 -30.33
C LEU A 252 -8.56 -25.04 -30.70
N ASN A 253 -8.06 -23.89 -30.28
CA ASN A 253 -6.66 -23.56 -30.38
C ASN A 253 -5.92 -24.51 -29.42
N PHE A 254 -5.67 -25.75 -29.88
CA PHE A 254 -4.93 -26.80 -29.16
C PHE A 254 -3.56 -26.25 -28.71
N ASN A 255 -3.03 -25.28 -29.45
CA ASN A 255 -1.80 -24.55 -29.15
C ASN A 255 -1.87 -23.75 -27.82
N ALA A 256 -3.07 -23.40 -27.33
CA ALA A 256 -3.23 -22.70 -26.05
C ALA A 256 -3.00 -23.63 -24.85
N CYS A 257 -3.31 -24.92 -24.95
CA CYS A 257 -3.15 -25.87 -23.85
C CYS A 257 -1.76 -26.51 -23.78
N VAL A 258 -1.04 -26.58 -24.90
CA VAL A 258 0.36 -27.03 -24.93
C VAL A 258 1.32 -25.96 -24.35
N SER A 259 0.87 -24.70 -24.25
CA SER A 259 1.71 -23.57 -23.81
C SER A 259 1.82 -23.40 -22.29
N SER A 260 1.07 -24.16 -21.48
CA SER A 260 1.06 -24.05 -20.01
C SER A 260 1.93 -25.05 -19.26
N GLU A 261 2.58 -26.00 -19.94
CA GLU A 261 3.43 -27.03 -19.30
C GLU A 261 4.91 -27.07 -19.76
N LEU A 262 5.39 -26.05 -20.49
CA LEU A 262 6.84 -25.84 -20.69
C LEU A 262 7.33 -24.56 -20.06
#